data_AF-A0A139HFF6-F1
#
_entry.id   AF-A0A139HFF6-F1
#
_cell.length_a   1.000
_cell.length_b   1.000
_cell.length_c   1.000
_cell.angle_alpha   90.00
_cell.angle_beta   90.00
_cell.angle_gamma   90.00
#
_symmetry.space_group_name_H-M   'P 1'
#
loop_
_entity.id
_entity.type
_entity.pdbx_description
1 polymer ?
#
loop_
_entity_poly.entity_id
_entity_poly.type
_entity_poly.pdbx_seq_one_letter_code
_entity_poly.pdbx_strand_id
1 'polypeptide(L)'
;MASQESPRPPSVQTLTEGPELGRTGRPNVQARRLVGDYPLIDSDPHFTRVVKYARSSDYLAAVGTAAISPALMLWWERISPSEVGRGGFAQIMRLSGAIGATAGFLMLYSRSINRFYGFSENRREIEMDMREMTDKVKRGEPLYGKTTLTEYMQGASARQSRYSGVFLHVMPWFNFANHDQHGVDTAKYYQNAEREPKARLRSREGPAKALFLRTTSPNAAKILCTLPNGEKQK
;
A
#
# COMPACT_ATOMS: atom_id res chain seq x y z
N MET A 1 -2.28 22.15 -24.39
CA MET A 1 -2.97 22.53 -23.15
C MET A 1 -2.16 21.99 -21.99
N ALA A 2 -1.38 22.85 -21.34
CA ALA A 2 -0.55 22.48 -20.19
C ALA A 2 -1.45 22.40 -18.95
N SER A 3 -1.68 21.18 -18.47
CA SER A 3 -2.34 20.95 -17.19
C SER A 3 -1.49 21.55 -16.08
N GLN A 4 -1.97 22.62 -15.46
CA GLN A 4 -1.39 23.16 -14.23
C GLN A 4 -1.58 22.11 -13.13
N GLU A 5 -0.56 21.29 -12.90
CA GLU A 5 -0.48 20.47 -11.69
C GLU A 5 -0.20 21.41 -10.50
N SER A 6 -1.15 21.48 -9.57
CA SER A 6 -0.90 21.96 -8.22
C SER A 6 0.41 21.35 -7.68
N PRO A 7 1.24 22.07 -6.90
CA PRO A 7 2.53 21.55 -6.44
C PRO A 7 2.29 20.39 -5.48
N ARG A 8 2.24 19.17 -6.04
CA ARG A 8 2.11 17.94 -5.25
C ARG A 8 3.42 17.73 -4.49
N PRO A 9 3.37 17.39 -3.19
CA PRO A 9 4.57 17.00 -2.49
C PRO A 9 5.17 15.77 -3.18
N PRO A 10 6.50 15.67 -3.28
CA PRO A 10 7.14 14.56 -3.99
C PRO A 10 6.76 13.24 -3.33
N SER A 11 6.41 12.23 -4.14
CA SER A 11 6.00 10.89 -3.68
C SER A 11 7.10 10.17 -2.89
N VAL A 12 8.36 10.53 -3.15
CA VAL A 12 9.56 10.13 -2.40
C VAL A 12 10.42 11.34 -2.14
N GLN A 13 10.99 11.46 -0.94
CA GLN A 13 11.99 12.50 -0.64
C GLN A 13 13.41 11.92 -0.71
N THR A 14 14.22 12.45 -1.61
CA THR A 14 15.65 12.14 -1.70
C THR A 14 16.42 12.97 -0.66
N LEU A 15 17.17 12.31 0.23
CA LEU A 15 17.97 12.96 1.28
C LEU A 15 19.36 13.37 0.81
N THR A 16 19.82 12.80 -0.31
CA THR A 16 21.15 13.05 -0.88
C THR A 16 20.98 13.56 -2.30
N GLU A 17 20.63 14.83 -2.44
CA GLU A 17 20.76 15.56 -3.70
C GLU A 17 22.09 16.32 -3.65
N GLY A 18 23.14 15.72 -4.20
CA GLY A 18 24.41 16.42 -4.39
C GLY A 18 24.26 17.48 -5.49
N PRO A 19 24.81 18.69 -5.34
CA PRO A 19 24.74 19.77 -6.34
C PRO A 19 25.33 19.40 -7.71
N GLU A 20 26.14 18.34 -7.80
CA GLU A 20 26.88 17.92 -8.99
C GLU A 20 26.06 17.12 -10.02
N LEU A 21 24.89 16.57 -9.67
CA LEU A 21 24.17 15.63 -10.56
C LEU A 21 22.92 16.18 -11.22
N GLY A 22 22.38 17.32 -10.77
CA GLY A 22 21.12 17.86 -11.29
C GLY A 22 19.95 16.87 -11.19
N ARG A 23 18.75 17.29 -11.62
CA ARG A 23 17.66 16.34 -11.91
C ARG A 23 18.11 15.44 -13.05
N THR A 24 18.63 14.26 -12.75
CA THR A 24 18.88 13.20 -13.73
C THR A 24 17.56 12.54 -14.14
N GLY A 25 16.59 13.38 -14.54
CA GLY A 25 15.25 13.00 -14.93
C GLY A 25 15.26 12.29 -16.27
N ARG A 26 15.72 11.04 -16.28
CA ARG A 26 15.38 10.12 -17.37
C ARG A 26 13.88 9.86 -17.29
N PRO A 27 13.17 9.82 -18.42
CA PRO A 27 11.72 9.60 -18.42
C PRO A 27 11.39 8.31 -17.65
N ASN A 28 10.42 8.42 -16.74
CA ASN A 28 9.93 7.29 -15.97
C ASN A 28 9.39 6.22 -16.93
N VAL A 29 10.06 5.07 -16.97
CA VAL A 29 9.64 3.94 -17.80
C VAL A 29 8.47 3.28 -17.09
N GLN A 30 7.27 3.65 -17.55
CA GLN A 30 6.04 3.17 -16.97
C GLN A 30 5.97 1.66 -16.95
N ALA A 31 5.30 1.17 -15.91
CA ALA A 31 5.16 -0.23 -15.76
C ALA A 31 4.20 -0.83 -16.79
N ARG A 32 4.69 -1.74 -17.65
CA ARG A 32 3.83 -2.71 -18.34
C ARG A 32 2.92 -3.37 -17.31
N ARG A 33 1.64 -3.02 -17.37
CA ARG A 33 0.59 -3.60 -16.55
C ARG A 33 0.46 -5.08 -16.90
N LEU A 34 0.50 -5.93 -15.89
CA LEU A 34 0.23 -7.36 -16.05
C LEU A 34 -1.25 -7.56 -16.35
N VAL A 35 -1.57 -8.51 -17.22
CA VAL A 35 -2.95 -8.93 -17.48
C VAL A 35 -3.37 -9.80 -16.30
N GLY A 36 -4.37 -9.35 -15.55
CA GLY A 36 -4.91 -10.07 -14.40
C GLY A 36 -6.35 -9.63 -14.13
N ASP A 37 -7.09 -10.48 -13.42
CA ASP A 37 -8.51 -10.27 -13.14
C ASP A 37 -8.76 -9.19 -12.08
N TYR A 38 -7.75 -8.89 -11.26
CA TYR A 38 -7.82 -7.93 -10.17
C TYR A 38 -6.97 -6.68 -10.44
N PRO A 39 -7.33 -5.51 -9.88
CA PRO A 39 -6.58 -4.29 -10.12
C PRO A 39 -5.21 -4.33 -9.45
N LEU A 40 -4.21 -3.77 -10.13
CA LEU A 40 -2.84 -3.65 -9.63
C LEU A 40 -2.79 -2.65 -8.46
N ILE A 41 -2.19 -3.06 -7.34
CA ILE A 41 -1.94 -2.19 -6.19
C ILE A 41 -0.55 -1.55 -6.31
N ASP A 42 0.45 -2.39 -6.61
CA ASP A 42 1.86 -2.00 -6.67
C ASP A 42 2.63 -2.99 -7.55
N SER A 43 3.43 -2.51 -8.50
CA SER A 43 4.29 -3.37 -9.35
C SER A 43 5.60 -3.81 -8.68
N ASP A 44 5.99 -3.15 -7.59
CA ASP A 44 7.23 -3.43 -6.88
C ASP A 44 7.11 -3.06 -5.38
N PRO A 45 6.31 -3.83 -4.61
CA PRO A 45 6.06 -3.50 -3.22
C PRO A 45 7.31 -3.69 -2.35
N HIS A 46 7.58 -2.72 -1.49
CA HIS A 46 8.66 -2.80 -0.51
C HIS A 46 8.50 -4.05 0.39
N PHE A 47 9.61 -4.69 0.75
CA PHE A 47 9.66 -5.93 1.52
C PHE A 47 8.75 -5.92 2.76
N THR A 48 8.82 -4.84 3.53
CA THR A 48 8.03 -4.67 4.77
C THR A 48 6.53 -4.61 4.50
N ARG A 49 6.10 -4.06 3.36
CA ARG A 49 4.68 -4.01 2.98
C ARG A 49 4.16 -5.40 2.65
N VAL A 50 4.94 -6.21 1.94
CA VAL A 50 4.57 -7.59 1.58
C VAL A 50 4.34 -8.43 2.84
N VAL A 51 5.24 -8.33 3.82
CA VAL A 51 5.11 -9.08 5.09
C VAL A 51 3.95 -8.56 5.95
N LYS A 52 3.76 -7.23 6.03
CA LYS A 52 2.67 -6.62 6.80
C LYS A 52 1.28 -6.93 6.24
N TYR A 53 1.16 -7.04 4.92
CA TYR A 53 -0.10 -7.34 4.23
C TYR A 53 -0.36 -8.85 4.09
N ALA A 54 0.53 -9.70 4.59
CA ALA A 54 0.30 -11.14 4.62
C ALA A 54 -0.93 -11.47 5.50
N ARG A 55 -1.83 -12.30 4.98
CA ARG A 55 -3.02 -12.76 5.68
C ARG A 55 -2.63 -13.89 6.63
N SER A 56 -3.45 -14.14 7.65
CA SER A 56 -3.25 -15.27 8.57
C SER A 56 -3.20 -16.61 7.83
N SER A 57 -3.93 -16.75 6.73
CA SER A 57 -3.88 -17.93 5.87
C SER A 57 -2.53 -18.13 5.18
N ASP A 58 -1.77 -17.06 4.91
CA ASP A 58 -0.43 -17.19 4.32
C ASP A 58 0.59 -17.62 5.36
N TYR A 59 0.46 -17.17 6.62
CA TYR A 59 1.27 -17.69 7.72
C TYR A 59 0.99 -19.18 7.95
N LEU A 60 -0.28 -19.60 7.86
CA LEU A 60 -0.63 -21.02 7.95
C LEU A 60 0.00 -21.83 6.81
N ALA A 61 -0.08 -21.33 5.57
CA ALA A 61 0.57 -21.96 4.42
C ALA A 61 2.10 -22.01 4.56
N ALA A 62 2.71 -20.96 5.11
CA ALA A 62 4.14 -20.88 5.36
C ALA A 62 4.60 -21.90 6.40
N VAL A 63 3.90 -22.00 7.53
CA VAL A 63 4.18 -23.00 8.58
C VAL A 63 3.98 -24.41 8.05
N GLY A 64 2.89 -24.65 7.30
CA GLY A 64 2.64 -25.93 6.65
C GLY A 64 3.78 -26.31 5.71
N THR A 65 4.18 -25.39 4.83
CA THR A 65 5.30 -25.60 3.90
C THR A 65 6.62 -25.83 4.63
N ALA A 66 6.88 -25.09 5.71
CA ALA A 66 8.11 -25.24 6.48
C ALA A 66 8.21 -26.59 7.20
N ALA A 67 7.08 -27.14 7.63
CA ALA A 67 7.03 -28.44 8.28
C ALA A 67 7.18 -29.62 7.30
N ILE A 68 6.84 -29.44 6.01
CA ILE A 68 6.92 -30.52 5.00
C ILE A 68 8.33 -31.10 4.90
N SER A 69 9.36 -30.25 4.86
CA SER A 69 10.76 -30.71 4.70
C SER A 69 11.21 -31.65 5.83
N PRO A 70 11.21 -31.25 7.12
CA PRO A 70 11.57 -32.15 8.21
C PRO A 70 10.58 -33.31 8.39
N ALA A 71 9.28 -33.12 8.11
CA ALA A 71 8.30 -34.20 8.21
C ALA A 71 8.54 -35.30 7.16
N LEU A 72 8.82 -34.92 5.91
CA LEU A 72 9.19 -35.86 4.85
C LEU A 72 10.49 -36.58 5.19
N MET A 73 11.48 -35.89 5.76
CA MET A 73 12.72 -36.52 6.20
C MET A 73 12.46 -37.59 7.26
N LEU A 74 11.65 -37.29 8.28
CA LEU A 74 11.24 -38.27 9.29
C LEU A 74 10.45 -39.44 8.70
N TRP A 75 9.61 -39.16 7.70
CA TRP A 75 8.83 -40.19 7.02
C TRP A 75 9.71 -41.12 6.18
N TRP A 76 10.69 -40.57 5.46
CA TRP A 76 11.65 -41.36 4.69
C TRP A 76 12.52 -42.24 5.58
N GLU A 77 12.99 -41.73 6.71
CA GLU A 77 13.77 -42.51 7.68
C GLU A 77 13.00 -43.73 8.20
N ARG A 78 11.66 -43.66 8.28
CA ARG A 78 10.82 -44.81 8.66
C ARG A 78 10.70 -45.87 7.57
N ILE A 79 10.82 -45.50 6.30
CA ILE A 79 10.68 -46.41 5.16
C ILE A 79 12.02 -47.04 4.80
N SER A 80 13.07 -46.22 4.79
CA SER A 80 14.44 -46.63 4.46
C SER A 80 15.40 -46.04 5.49
N PRO A 81 15.64 -46.75 6.60
CA PRO A 81 16.55 -46.29 7.65
C PRO A 81 17.94 -46.05 7.09
N SER A 82 18.53 -44.91 7.45
CA SER A 82 19.87 -44.54 6.97
C SER A 82 21.00 -45.10 7.85
N GLU A 83 20.64 -45.78 8.96
CA GLU A 83 21.56 -46.35 9.96
C GLU A 83 22.58 -45.33 10.52
N VAL A 84 22.25 -44.03 10.44
CA VAL A 84 23.09 -42.96 10.96
C VAL A 84 22.98 -42.90 12.48
N GLY A 85 24.11 -42.73 13.17
CA GLY A 85 24.12 -42.55 14.62
C GLY A 85 23.29 -41.34 15.07
N ARG A 86 22.82 -41.34 16.33
CA ARG A 86 21.94 -40.31 16.92
C ARG A 86 22.38 -38.85 16.66
N GLY A 87 23.68 -38.59 16.53
CA GLY A 87 24.22 -37.26 16.25
C GLY A 87 24.08 -36.81 14.79
N GLY A 88 24.17 -37.74 13.82
CA GLY A 88 24.11 -37.43 12.39
C GLY A 88 22.68 -37.07 11.93
N PHE A 89 21.69 -37.83 12.42
CA PHE A 89 20.29 -37.56 12.09
C PHE A 89 19.83 -36.17 12.57
N ALA A 90 20.29 -35.74 13.75
CA ALA A 90 19.95 -34.41 14.28
C ALA A 90 20.46 -33.28 13.37
N GLN A 91 21.63 -33.43 12.74
CA GLN A 91 22.16 -32.44 11.80
C GLN A 91 21.32 -32.38 10.51
N ILE A 92 20.93 -33.54 9.97
CA ILE A 92 20.04 -33.63 8.79
C ILE A 92 18.70 -32.97 9.08
N MET A 93 18.13 -33.21 10.27
CA MET A 93 16.87 -32.58 10.69
C MET A 93 16.99 -31.05 10.84
N ARG A 94 18.12 -30.55 11.33
CA ARG A 94 18.37 -29.08 11.41
C ARG A 94 18.49 -28.46 10.02
N LEU A 95 19.21 -29.10 9.10
CA LEU A 95 19.30 -28.65 7.71
C LEU A 95 17.94 -28.69 7.02
N SER A 96 17.21 -29.80 7.16
CA SER A 96 15.86 -29.96 6.60
C SER A 96 14.91 -28.90 7.15
N GLY A 97 14.99 -28.60 8.45
CA GLY A 97 14.25 -27.52 9.09
C GLY A 97 14.63 -26.14 8.54
N ALA A 98 15.91 -25.86 8.32
CA ALA A 98 16.36 -24.60 7.73
C ALA A 98 15.84 -24.42 6.30
N ILE A 99 15.97 -25.44 5.45
CA ILE A 99 15.45 -25.45 4.08
C ILE A 99 13.92 -25.27 4.09
N GLY A 100 13.23 -25.98 4.98
CA GLY A 100 11.79 -25.85 5.19
C GLY A 100 11.40 -24.42 5.58
N ALA A 101 12.07 -23.83 6.56
CA ALA A 101 11.81 -22.47 7.00
C ALA A 101 12.01 -21.45 5.86
N THR A 102 13.06 -21.60 5.05
CA THR A 102 13.28 -20.77 3.85
C THR A 102 12.15 -20.95 2.84
N ALA A 103 11.76 -22.19 2.53
CA ALA A 103 10.65 -22.46 1.61
C ALA A 103 9.32 -21.89 2.12
N GLY A 104 9.04 -22.01 3.42
CA GLY A 104 7.86 -21.43 4.06
C GLY A 104 7.85 -19.91 3.97
N PHE A 105 8.99 -19.25 4.19
CA PHE A 105 9.12 -17.81 4.00
C PHE A 105 8.86 -17.38 2.55
N LEU A 106 9.45 -18.09 1.57
CA LEU A 106 9.22 -17.81 0.15
C LEU A 106 7.76 -18.02 -0.25
N MET A 107 7.10 -19.04 0.31
CA MET A 107 5.66 -19.28 0.11
C MET A 107 4.81 -18.12 0.64
N LEU A 108 5.10 -17.65 1.86
CA LEU A 108 4.42 -16.48 2.45
C LEU A 108 4.56 -15.26 1.54
N TYR A 109 5.80 -14.99 1.13
CA TYR A 109 6.12 -13.83 0.32
C TYR A 109 5.48 -13.90 -1.06
N SER A 110 5.56 -15.06 -1.73
CA SER A 110 4.94 -15.31 -3.04
C SER A 110 3.43 -15.10 -3.02
N ARG A 111 2.74 -15.66 -2.02
CA ARG A 111 1.28 -15.50 -1.90
C ARG A 111 0.86 -14.06 -1.65
N SER A 112 1.63 -13.34 -0.84
CA SER A 112 1.35 -11.94 -0.55
C SER A 112 1.63 -11.03 -1.74
N ILE A 113 2.78 -11.18 -2.40
CA ILE A 113 3.14 -10.35 -3.54
C ILE A 113 2.22 -10.56 -4.76
N ASN A 114 1.72 -11.77 -4.95
CA ASN A 114 0.75 -12.07 -6.01
C ASN A 114 -0.57 -11.29 -5.87
N ARG A 115 -0.97 -10.90 -4.65
CA ARG A 115 -2.13 -10.02 -4.43
C ARG A 115 -1.85 -8.57 -4.80
N PHE A 116 -0.62 -8.09 -4.57
CA PHE A 116 -0.20 -6.76 -5.03
C PHE A 116 -0.20 -6.67 -6.55
N TYR A 117 0.24 -7.72 -7.23
CA TYR A 117 0.24 -7.83 -8.69
C TYR A 117 -1.15 -7.99 -9.31
N GLY A 118 -2.16 -8.37 -8.53
CA GLY A 118 -3.52 -8.61 -9.02
C GLY A 118 -3.73 -9.99 -9.65
N PHE A 119 -2.86 -10.97 -9.35
CA PHE A 119 -3.04 -12.37 -9.75
C PHE A 119 -4.05 -13.12 -8.88
N SER A 120 -4.42 -12.54 -7.74
CA SER A 120 -5.39 -13.12 -6.81
C SER A 120 -6.21 -12.02 -6.15
N GLU A 121 -7.32 -12.42 -5.53
CA GLU A 121 -8.25 -11.51 -4.86
C GLU A 121 -7.51 -10.61 -3.85
N ASN A 122 -7.70 -9.30 -3.99
CA ASN A 122 -6.93 -8.29 -3.26
C ASN A 122 -7.79 -7.12 -2.72
N ARG A 123 -9.09 -7.33 -2.51
CA ARG A 123 -10.00 -6.25 -2.06
C ARG A 123 -9.59 -5.69 -0.70
N ARG A 124 -9.26 -6.56 0.25
CA ARG A 124 -8.81 -6.16 1.59
C ARG A 124 -7.53 -5.30 1.51
N GLU A 125 -6.59 -5.71 0.68
CA GLU A 125 -5.30 -5.04 0.51
C GLU A 125 -5.49 -3.66 -0.16
N ILE A 126 -6.38 -3.54 -1.14
CA ILE A 126 -6.74 -2.24 -1.74
C ILE A 126 -7.30 -1.30 -0.69
N GLU A 127 -8.26 -1.75 0.12
CA GLU A 127 -8.86 -0.91 1.16
C GLU A 127 -7.84 -0.45 2.21
N MET A 128 -6.93 -1.34 2.60
CA MET A 128 -5.87 -1.05 3.56
C MET A 128 -4.83 -0.07 2.99
N ASP A 129 -4.44 -0.28 1.72
CA ASP A 129 -3.54 0.60 0.97
C ASP A 129 -4.14 2.00 0.79
N MET A 130 -5.41 2.09 0.39
CA MET A 130 -6.11 3.37 0.25
C MET A 130 -6.17 4.14 1.56
N ARG A 131 -6.41 3.47 2.70
CA ARG A 131 -6.38 4.10 4.02
C ARG A 131 -4.98 4.57 4.40
N GLU A 132 -3.99 3.69 4.31
CA GLU A 132 -2.60 3.99 4.69
C GLU A 132 -2.03 5.15 3.88
N MET A 133 -2.27 5.17 2.57
CA MET A 133 -1.76 6.20 1.67
C MET A 133 -2.53 7.52 1.81
N THR A 134 -3.85 7.47 2.01
CA THR A 134 -4.65 8.67 2.30
C THR A 134 -4.21 9.33 3.61
N ASP A 135 -3.92 8.54 4.64
CA ASP A 135 -3.47 9.06 5.93
C ASP A 135 -2.05 9.65 5.84
N LYS A 136 -1.14 9.06 5.05
CA LYS A 136 0.17 9.67 4.75
C LYS A 136 0.02 11.03 4.06
N VAL A 137 -0.87 11.11 3.06
CA VAL A 137 -1.18 12.37 2.37
C VAL A 137 -1.69 13.43 3.35
N LYS A 138 -2.62 13.07 4.25
CA LYS A 138 -3.12 13.99 5.29
C LYS A 138 -2.04 14.46 6.25
N ARG A 139 -1.05 13.62 6.56
CA ARG A 139 0.12 13.98 7.39
C ARG A 139 1.18 14.79 6.63
N GLY A 140 1.04 14.96 5.32
CA GLY A 140 2.06 15.61 4.48
C GLY A 140 3.35 14.80 4.34
N GLU A 141 3.31 13.49 4.65
CA GLU A 141 4.44 12.59 4.49
C GLU A 141 4.54 12.11 3.03
N PRO A 142 5.76 11.85 2.53
CA PRO A 142 5.93 11.24 1.22
C PRO A 142 5.26 9.85 1.18
N LEU A 143 4.51 9.59 0.11
CA LEU A 143 3.70 8.37 -0.08
C LEU A 143 4.52 7.08 0.12
N TYR A 144 5.72 7.05 -0.45
CA TYR A 144 6.62 5.89 -0.44
C TYR A 144 7.88 6.13 0.41
N GLY A 145 7.88 7.15 1.28
CA GLY A 145 8.94 7.39 2.26
C GLY A 145 10.10 8.25 1.76
N LYS A 146 11.21 8.18 2.50
CA LYS A 146 12.46 8.90 2.18
C LYS A 146 13.54 7.91 1.77
N THR A 147 14.43 8.34 0.90
CA THR A 147 15.53 7.52 0.38
C THR A 147 16.80 8.34 0.30
N THR A 148 17.94 7.70 0.50
CA THR A 148 19.26 8.31 0.26
C THR A 148 19.71 8.15 -1.19
N LEU A 149 18.97 7.38 -2.00
CA LEU A 149 19.29 7.13 -3.40
C LEU A 149 18.94 8.33 -4.27
N THR A 150 19.80 8.67 -5.22
CA THR A 150 19.48 9.66 -6.26
C THR A 150 18.33 9.16 -7.14
N GLU A 151 17.63 10.07 -7.82
CA GLU A 151 16.51 9.72 -8.72
C GLU A 151 16.91 8.67 -9.77
N TYR A 152 18.12 8.78 -10.35
CA TYR A 152 18.66 7.77 -11.26
C TYR A 152 18.81 6.40 -10.61
N MET A 153 19.36 6.33 -9.39
CA MET A 153 19.56 5.07 -8.66
C MET A 153 18.23 4.46 -8.23
N GLN A 154 17.24 5.28 -7.87
CA GLN A 154 15.88 4.82 -7.61
C GLN A 154 15.28 4.14 -8.85
N GLY A 155 15.39 4.78 -10.01
CA GLY A 155 14.91 4.18 -11.27
C GLY A 155 15.69 2.92 -11.68
N ALA A 156 17.00 2.88 -11.43
CA ALA A 156 17.81 1.69 -11.68
C ALA A 156 17.40 0.53 -10.75
N SER A 157 17.18 0.81 -9.47
CA SER A 157 16.69 -0.17 -8.50
C SER A 157 15.32 -0.70 -8.90
N ALA A 158 14.36 0.19 -9.19
CA ALA A 158 13.01 -0.21 -9.57
C ALA A 158 12.98 -1.11 -10.81
N ARG A 159 13.88 -0.89 -11.80
CA ARG A 159 13.97 -1.78 -12.97
C ARG A 159 14.48 -3.20 -12.64
N GLN A 160 15.27 -3.35 -11.58
CA GLN A 160 15.83 -4.65 -11.16
C GLN A 160 14.86 -5.42 -10.26
N SER A 161 14.16 -4.74 -9.35
CA SER A 161 13.24 -5.37 -8.40
C SER A 161 11.82 -5.57 -8.95
N ARG A 162 11.45 -4.84 -9.99
CA ARG A 162 10.10 -4.94 -10.53
C ARG A 162 9.77 -6.32 -11.08
N TYR A 163 8.62 -6.85 -10.65
CA TYR A 163 8.14 -8.21 -10.93
C TYR A 163 9.11 -9.33 -10.54
N SER A 164 10.14 -9.06 -9.72
CA SER A 164 11.03 -10.10 -9.20
C SER A 164 10.28 -11.18 -8.41
N GLY A 165 9.11 -10.82 -7.86
CA GLY A 165 8.18 -11.72 -7.18
C GLY A 165 7.77 -12.95 -7.99
N VAL A 166 7.73 -12.85 -9.32
CA VAL A 166 7.33 -13.96 -10.21
C VAL A 166 8.44 -15.01 -10.32
N PHE A 167 9.71 -14.60 -10.14
CA PHE A 167 10.88 -15.45 -10.32
C PHE A 167 11.60 -15.82 -8.99
N LEU A 168 10.89 -15.68 -7.86
CA LEU A 168 11.42 -15.95 -6.51
C LEU A 168 11.96 -17.38 -6.31
N HIS A 169 11.47 -18.34 -7.08
CA HIS A 169 11.87 -19.74 -6.98
C HIS A 169 13.28 -20.01 -7.52
N VAL A 170 13.80 -19.14 -8.40
CA VAL A 170 15.18 -19.24 -8.93
C VAL A 170 16.09 -18.23 -8.22
N MET A 171 15.64 -16.98 -8.11
CA MET A 171 16.42 -15.91 -7.53
C MET A 171 15.54 -15.10 -6.57
N PRO A 172 15.71 -15.25 -5.25
CA PRO A 172 14.96 -14.48 -4.27
C PRO A 172 15.48 -13.03 -4.25
N TRP A 173 14.82 -12.18 -5.02
CA TRP A 173 15.18 -10.77 -5.13
C TRP A 173 14.07 -9.88 -4.58
N PHE A 174 14.41 -9.03 -3.62
CA PHE A 174 13.46 -8.23 -2.84
C PHE A 174 13.71 -6.74 -2.98
N ASN A 175 12.64 -5.94 -2.86
CA ASN A 175 12.74 -4.49 -2.83
C ASN A 175 12.98 -3.96 -1.42
N PHE A 176 14.15 -3.34 -1.22
CA PHE A 176 14.53 -2.61 0.00
C PHE A 176 14.73 -1.11 -0.25
N ALA A 177 14.51 -0.64 -1.48
CA ALA A 177 14.70 0.75 -1.86
C ALA A 177 13.35 1.47 -1.89
N ASN A 178 13.28 2.63 -1.25
CA ASN A 178 12.14 3.52 -1.42
C ASN A 178 12.31 4.27 -2.75
N HIS A 179 11.42 4.04 -3.71
CA HIS A 179 11.39 4.70 -5.02
C HIS A 179 9.95 5.09 -5.39
N ASP A 180 9.77 5.91 -6.42
CA ASP A 180 8.46 6.41 -6.84
C ASP A 180 7.81 5.58 -7.96
N GLN A 181 8.53 4.61 -8.53
CA GLN A 181 8.14 3.83 -9.71
C GLN A 181 7.30 2.59 -9.38
N HIS A 182 6.12 2.78 -8.78
CA HIS A 182 5.23 1.69 -8.37
C HIS A 182 4.17 1.29 -9.41
N GLY A 183 4.19 1.89 -10.61
CA GLY A 183 3.31 1.51 -11.72
C GLY A 183 1.83 1.83 -11.51
N VAL A 184 1.50 2.67 -10.52
CA VAL A 184 0.14 3.09 -10.19
C VAL A 184 0.01 4.61 -10.13
N ASP A 185 -1.17 5.11 -10.51
CA ASP A 185 -1.47 6.53 -10.42
C ASP A 185 -1.65 6.94 -8.96
N THR A 186 -0.72 7.75 -8.45
CA THR A 186 -0.74 8.28 -7.08
C THR A 186 -1.81 9.37 -6.90
N ALA A 187 -2.32 9.96 -7.98
CA ALA A 187 -3.35 11.00 -7.92
C ALA A 187 -4.64 10.51 -7.23
N LYS A 188 -4.95 9.21 -7.33
CA LYS A 188 -6.12 8.60 -6.68
C LYS A 188 -6.14 8.80 -5.16
N TYR A 189 -4.98 8.82 -4.51
CA TYR A 189 -4.88 8.99 -3.05
C TYR A 189 -5.15 10.43 -2.64
N TYR A 190 -4.62 11.41 -3.40
CA TYR A 190 -4.89 12.84 -3.15
C TYR A 190 -6.36 13.18 -3.37
N GLN A 191 -6.96 12.68 -4.45
CA GLN A 191 -8.39 12.86 -4.70
C GLN A 191 -9.25 12.27 -3.59
N ASN A 192 -8.87 11.11 -3.04
CA ASN A 192 -9.59 10.51 -1.91
C ASN A 192 -9.41 11.34 -0.63
N ALA A 193 -8.19 11.80 -0.35
CA ALA A 193 -7.86 12.65 0.80
C ALA A 193 -8.64 13.98 0.78
N GLU A 194 -8.90 14.54 -0.40
CA GLU A 194 -9.73 15.74 -0.55
C GLU A 194 -11.24 15.48 -0.45
N ARG A 195 -11.72 14.29 -0.87
CA ARG A 195 -13.14 13.94 -0.87
C ARG A 195 -13.67 13.68 0.54
N GLU A 196 -12.90 13.02 1.41
CA GLU A 196 -13.30 12.73 2.79
C GLU A 196 -13.66 13.96 3.65
N PRO A 197 -12.85 15.04 3.69
CA PRO A 197 -13.20 16.25 4.44
C PRO A 197 -14.39 16.98 3.81
N LYS A 198 -14.48 17.04 2.46
CA LYS A 198 -15.63 17.62 1.74
C LYS A 198 -16.94 16.87 2.07
N ALA A 199 -16.90 15.55 2.17
CA ALA A 199 -18.05 14.73 2.57
C ALA A 199 -18.45 14.96 4.03
N ARG A 200 -17.47 15.08 4.96
CA ARG A 200 -17.73 15.41 6.38
C ARG A 200 -18.31 16.82 6.57
N LEU A 201 -17.85 17.81 5.78
CA LEU A 201 -18.40 19.16 5.79
C LEU A 201 -19.85 19.15 5.30
N ARG A 202 -20.12 18.51 4.16
CA ARG A 202 -21.48 18.37 3.62
C ARG A 202 -22.43 17.64 4.58
N SER A 203 -21.96 16.61 5.30
CA SER A 203 -22.77 15.89 6.28
C SER A 203 -23.00 16.68 7.58
N ARG A 204 -22.14 17.65 7.92
CA ARG A 204 -22.35 18.62 9.02
C ARG A 204 -23.24 19.78 8.60
N GLU A 205 -23.15 20.24 7.36
CA GLU A 205 -24.01 21.28 6.80
C GLU A 205 -25.43 20.80 6.52
N GLY A 206 -25.63 19.51 6.19
CA GLY A 206 -26.95 18.90 6.02
C GLY A 206 -27.91 19.09 7.20
N PRO A 207 -27.54 18.70 8.44
CA PRO A 207 -28.36 18.91 9.63
C PRO A 207 -28.42 20.39 10.03
N ALA A 208 -27.38 21.19 9.79
CA ALA A 208 -27.41 22.63 10.07
C ALA A 208 -28.37 23.38 9.13
N LYS A 209 -28.40 23.07 7.83
CA LYS A 209 -29.38 23.59 6.88
C LYS A 209 -30.78 23.08 7.16
N ALA A 210 -30.94 21.81 7.56
CA ALA A 210 -32.23 21.24 7.94
C ALA A 210 -32.78 21.86 9.24
N LEU A 211 -31.91 22.22 10.19
CA LEU A 211 -32.27 22.95 11.41
C LEU A 211 -32.64 24.40 11.09
N PHE A 212 -31.84 25.09 10.26
CA PHE A 212 -32.12 26.47 9.84
C PHE A 212 -33.45 26.59 9.08
N LEU A 213 -33.75 25.64 8.18
CA LEU A 213 -35.03 25.57 7.47
C LEU A 213 -36.22 25.20 8.36
N ARG A 214 -35.99 24.58 9.53
CA ARG A 214 -37.05 24.31 10.53
C ARG A 214 -37.30 25.48 11.48
N THR A 215 -36.30 26.32 11.74
CA THR A 215 -36.46 27.52 12.60
C THR A 215 -37.04 28.71 11.86
N THR A 216 -36.90 28.77 10.53
CA THR A 216 -37.59 29.76 9.70
C THR A 216 -39.00 29.29 9.37
N SER A 217 -39.86 29.25 10.39
CA SER A 217 -41.31 29.19 10.15
C SER A 217 -41.75 30.49 9.47
N PRO A 218 -42.55 30.45 8.39
CA PRO A 218 -43.01 31.65 7.67
C PRO A 218 -43.89 32.60 8.51
N ASN A 219 -44.21 32.26 9.76
CA ASN A 219 -45.01 33.10 10.66
C ASN A 219 -44.22 34.06 11.57
N ALA A 220 -42.88 34.03 11.58
CA ALA A 220 -42.10 34.97 12.40
C ALA A 220 -41.93 36.37 11.78
N ALA A 221 -42.24 36.53 10.49
CA ALA A 221 -42.11 37.81 9.78
C ALA A 221 -43.28 38.79 10.01
N LYS A 222 -44.30 38.42 10.80
CA LYS A 222 -45.52 39.23 10.98
C LYS A 222 -45.62 40.03 12.29
N ILE A 223 -44.62 40.00 13.17
CA ILE A 223 -44.71 40.68 14.48
C ILE A 223 -43.85 41.97 14.58
N LEU A 224 -43.01 42.31 13.59
CA LEU A 224 -42.12 43.48 13.69
C LEU A 224 -42.48 44.69 12.79
N CYS A 225 -43.71 44.79 12.31
CA CYS A 225 -44.18 45.94 11.52
C CYS A 225 -45.58 46.43 11.96
N THR A 226 -45.75 46.77 13.24
CA THR A 226 -46.88 47.60 13.68
C THR A 226 -46.45 48.51 14.83
N LEU A 227 -45.85 49.65 14.51
CA LEU A 227 -46.02 50.87 15.30
C LEU A 227 -46.33 52.02 14.33
N PRO A 228 -47.30 52.89 14.65
CA PRO A 228 -48.00 53.71 13.68
C PRO A 228 -47.28 55.04 13.40
N ASN A 229 -47.30 55.43 12.12
CA ASN A 229 -47.00 56.79 11.66
C ASN A 229 -47.92 57.81 12.32
N GLY A 230 -47.33 58.87 12.86
CA GLY A 230 -48.05 60.09 13.22
C GLY A 230 -48.15 61.05 12.04
N GLU A 231 -49.32 61.68 11.93
CA GLU A 231 -49.62 62.97 11.28
C GLU A 231 -50.93 63.47 11.93
N LYS A 232 -51.32 64.74 12.12
CA LYS A 232 -50.78 66.11 12.04
C LYS A 232 -51.90 67.02 12.63
N GLN A 233 -51.58 68.30 12.93
CA GLN A 233 -52.48 69.43 13.30
C GLN A 233 -53.06 69.38 14.73
N LYS A 234 -52.97 70.40 15.59
CA LYS A 234 -53.08 71.86 15.44
C LYS A 234 -52.12 72.59 16.38
#